data_AF-A0A2N7QGG1-F1
#
_entry.id   AF-A0A2N7QGG1-F1
#
_cell.length_a   1.000
_cell.length_b   1.000
_cell.length_c   1.000
_cell.angle_alpha   90.00
_cell.angle_beta   90.00
_cell.angle_gamma   90.00
#
_symmetry.space_group_name_H-M   'P 1'
#
loop_
_entity.id
_entity.type
_entity.pdbx_description
1 polymer ?
#
loop_
_entity_poly.entity_id
_entity_poly.type
_entity_poly.pdbx_seq_one_letter_code
_entity_poly.pdbx_strand_id
1 'polypeptide(L)' 'MDLIGIPLHIILGKRFEENREVEVKIRKTGERKYFKPENLENFVRNFENEKD' A
#
# COMPACT_ATOMS: atom_id res chain seq x y z
N MET A 1 -12.97 -0.41 11.66
CA MET A 1 -12.39 -1.69 12.15
C MET A 1 -11.18 -1.96 11.31
N ASP A 2 -10.01 -2.16 11.91
CA ASP A 2 -8.84 -2.68 11.20
C ASP A 2 -8.93 -4.20 11.15
N LEU A 3 -8.62 -4.80 9.98
CA LEU A 3 -8.61 -6.25 9.82
C LEU A 3 -7.37 -6.83 10.52
N ILE A 4 -7.60 -7.65 11.56
CA ILE A 4 -6.53 -8.31 12.32
C ILE A 4 -5.75 -9.22 11.35
N GLY A 5 -4.42 -9.09 11.35
CA GLY A 5 -3.54 -9.86 10.47
C GLY A 5 -3.27 -9.26 9.09
N ILE A 6 -3.97 -8.18 8.69
CA ILE A 6 -3.72 -7.51 7.41
C ILE A 6 -2.67 -6.40 7.60
N PRO A 7 -1.49 -6.50 6.96
CA PRO A 7 -0.39 -5.57 7.21
C PRO A 7 -0.44 -4.29 6.35
N LEU A 8 -1.18 -4.31 5.24
CA LEU A 8 -1.27 -3.22 4.26
C LEU A 8 -2.74 -2.92 3.93
N HIS A 9 -3.09 -1.64 3.81
CA HIS A 9 -4.33 -1.21 3.17
C HIS A 9 -4.02 -0.52 1.84
N ILE A 10 -4.62 -1.02 0.77
CA ILE A 10 -4.53 -0.45 -0.57
C ILE A 10 -5.81 0.36 -0.81
N ILE A 11 -5.67 1.64 -1.14
CA ILE A 11 -6.77 2.60 -1.25
C ILE A 11 -6.75 3.21 -2.65
N LEU A 12 -7.83 3.00 -3.39
CA LEU A 12 -8.13 3.69 -4.64
C LEU A 12 -9.07 4.85 -4.32
N GLY A 13 -8.52 6.06 -4.25
CA GLY A 13 -9.28 7.27 -3.92
C GLY A 13 -9.07 8.37 -4.96
N LYS A 14 -9.40 9.60 -4.58
CA LYS A 14 -9.31 10.78 -5.47
C LYS A 14 -7.96 10.91 -6.21
N ARG A 15 -6.87 10.59 -5.53
CA ARG A 15 -5.51 10.66 -6.11
C ARG A 15 -5.25 9.62 -7.21
N PHE A 16 -5.97 8.50 -7.18
CA PHE A 16 -5.95 7.51 -8.26
C PHE A 16 -6.65 8.03 -9.50
N GLU A 17 -7.76 8.74 -9.35
CA GLU A 17 -8.48 9.37 -10.48
C GLU A 17 -7.65 10.49 -11.11
N GLU A 18 -7.05 11.35 -10.29
CA GLU A 18 -6.30 12.53 -10.75
C GLU A 18 -4.93 12.15 -11.33
N ASN A 19 -4.19 11.29 -10.63
CA ASN A 19 -2.78 11.07 -10.92
C ASN A 19 -2.45 9.61 -11.25
N ARG A 20 -3.44 8.70 -11.24
CA ARG A 20 -3.23 7.25 -11.30
C ARG A 20 -2.23 6.76 -10.26
N GLU A 21 -2.30 7.30 -9.05
CA GLU A 21 -1.51 6.87 -7.91
C GLU A 21 -2.39 6.14 -6.89
N VAL A 22 -1.95 4.96 -6.50
CA VAL A 22 -2.56 4.12 -5.47
C VAL A 22 -1.95 4.50 -4.13
N GLU A 23 -2.79 4.70 -3.11
CA GLU A 23 -2.32 4.91 -1.74
C GLU A 23 -2.17 3.55 -1.05
N VAL A 24 -1.03 3.35 -0.39
CA VAL A 24 -0.74 2.16 0.41
C VAL A 24 -0.42 2.59 1.82
N LYS A 25 -1.27 2.19 2.78
CA LYS A 25 -1.08 2.46 4.20
C LYS A 25 -0.51 1.22 4.89
N ILE A 26 0.66 1.37 5.53
CA ILE A 26 1.28 0.32 6.34
C ILE A 26 0.60 0.33 7.72
N ARG A 27 -0.04 -0.78 8.11
CA ARG A 27 -0.84 -0.83 9.34
C ARG A 27 0.00 -0.63 10.61
N LYS A 28 1.18 -1.25 10.68
CA LYS A 28 2.07 -1.23 11.85
C LYS A 28 2.56 0.19 12.18
N THR A 29 2.90 0.97 11.16
CA THR A 29 3.51 2.30 11.33
C THR A 29 2.53 3.45 11.10
N GLY A 30 1.42 3.20 10.40
CA GLY A 30 0.50 4.24 9.93
C GLY A 30 1.01 5.03 8.73
N GLU A 31 2.22 4.73 8.23
CA GLU A 31 2.84 5.39 7.08
C GLU A 31 2.00 5.20 5.82
N ARG A 32 1.89 6.26 5.01
CA ARG A 32 1.20 6.25 3.72
C ARG A 32 2.21 6.47 2.60
N LYS A 33 2.26 5.54 1.67
CA LYS A 33 3.05 5.61 0.46
C LYS A 33 2.13 5.70 -0.75
N TYR A 34 2.59 6.35 -1.80
CA TYR A 34 1.84 6.52 -3.03
C TYR A 34 2.64 5.93 -4.17
N PHE A 35 2.00 5.06 -4.96
CA PHE A 35 2.66 4.33 -6.02
C PHE A 35 1.84 4.39 -7.31
N LYS A 36 2.53 4.45 -8.44
CA LYS A 36 1.90 4.06 -9.71
C LYS A 36 1.55 2.56 -9.66
N PRO A 37 0.44 2.12 -10.28
CA PRO A 37 0.04 0.72 -10.30
C PRO A 37 1.15 -0.24 -10.73
N GLU A 38 1.97 0.16 -11.71
CA GLU A 38 3.12 -0.62 -12.19
C GLU A 38 4.18 -0.93 -11.12
N ASN A 39 4.29 -0.08 -10.08
CA ASN A 39 5.29 -0.24 -9.02
C ASN A 39 4.72 -0.93 -7.77
N LEU A 40 3.41 -1.14 -7.71
CA LEU A 40 2.72 -1.68 -6.54
C LEU A 40 3.09 -3.14 -6.29
N GLU A 41 3.18 -3.95 -7.34
CA GLU A 41 3.54 -5.37 -7.22
C GLU A 41 4.92 -5.55 -6.58
N ASN A 42 5.92 -4.80 -7.07
CA ASN A 42 7.28 -4.85 -6.55
C ASN A 42 7.32 -4.44 -5.06
N PHE A 43 6.56 -3.41 -4.68
CA PHE A 43 6.45 -3.01 -3.28
C PHE A 43 5.88 -4.14 -2.41
N VAL A 44 4.79 -4.78 -2.84
CA VAL A 44 4.15 -5.85 -2.06
C VAL A 44 5.09 -7.05 -1.89
N ARG A 45 5.76 -7.48 -2.97
CA ARG A 45 6.74 -8.58 -2.92
C ARG A 45 7.89 -8.29 -1.96
N ASN A 46 8.45 -7.07 -2.01
CA ASN A 46 9.54 -6.69 -1.11
C ASN A 46 9.09 -6.60 0.34
N PHE A 47 7.87 -6.10 0.59
CA PHE A 47 7.31 -6.01 1.93
C PHE A 47 7.08 -7.38 2.58
N GLU A 48 6.81 -8.43 1.80
CA GLU A 48 6.72 -9.80 2.31
C GLU A 48 8.10 -10.35 2.70
N ASN A 49 9.14 -10.03 1.92
CA ASN A 49 10.50 -10.55 2.12
C ASN A 49 11.29 -9.84 3.24
N GLU A 50 10.91 -8.62 3.66
CA GLU A 50 11.51 -7.92 4.81
C GLU A 50 11.14 -8.53 6.17
N LYS A 51 10.40 -9.65 6.19
CA LYS A 51 10.02 -10.37 7.41
C LYS A 51 10.99 -11.50 7.82
N ASP A 52 12.09 -11.69 7.10
CA ASP A 52 13.16 -12.65 7.44
C ASP A 52 14.20 -12.06 8.40
#